data_AF-A0A6L8H7X0-F1
#
_entry.id   AF-A0A6L8H7X0-F1
#
_cell.length_a   1.000
_cell.length_b   1.000
_cell.length_c   1.000
_cell.angle_alpha   90.00
_cell.angle_beta   90.00
_cell.angle_gamma   90.00
#
_symmetry.space_group_name_H-M   'P 1'
#
loop_
_entity.id
_entity.type
_entity.pdbx_description
1 polymer ?
#
loop_
_entity_poly.entity_id
_entity_poly.type
_entity_poly.pdbx_seq_one_letter_code
_entity_poly.pdbx_strand_id
1 'polypeptide(L)' 'PHARPMRQAWVRAIRAQCLAAKVPFFFKQWGGVFKSKTGRTLDGRTWDQMPGVVEIGG' A
#
# COMPACT_ATOMS: atom_id res chain seq x y z
N PRO A 1 1.39 -0.28 -23.64
CA PRO A 1 2.44 -1.21 -23.15
C PRO A 1 3.72 -0.47 -22.69
N HIS A 2 3.68 0.24 -21.55
CA HIS A 2 4.86 0.86 -20.90
C HIS A 2 4.66 1.00 -19.37
N ALA A 3 3.98 0.03 -18.74
CA ALA A 3 3.81 0.09 -17.29
C ALA A 3 5.18 -0.02 -16.62
N ARG A 4 5.62 1.02 -15.91
CA ARG A 4 6.90 0.99 -15.17
C ARG A 4 6.86 -0.16 -14.16
N PRO A 5 7.92 -0.98 -14.04
CA PRO A 5 7.99 -2.02 -13.02
C PRO A 5 7.80 -1.41 -11.63
N MET A 6 6.84 -1.91 -10.87
CA MET A 6 6.64 -1.45 -9.50
C MET A 6 7.71 -2.08 -8.60
N ARG A 7 8.59 -1.25 -8.01
CA ARG A 7 9.67 -1.72 -7.13
C ARG A 7 9.19 -1.80 -5.69
N GLN A 8 9.50 -2.89 -5.00
CA GLN A 8 9.13 -3.09 -3.60
C GLN A 8 9.67 -2.01 -2.67
N ALA A 9 10.88 -1.50 -2.95
CA ALA A 9 11.48 -0.39 -2.21
C ALA A 9 10.60 0.88 -2.21
N TRP A 10 9.88 1.16 -3.29
CA TRP A 10 9.00 2.33 -3.37
C TRP A 10 7.80 2.20 -2.44
N VAL A 11 7.17 1.03 -2.43
CA VAL A 11 6.04 0.75 -1.53
C VAL A 11 6.48 0.83 -0.06
N ARG A 12 7.67 0.31 0.26
CA ARG A 12 8.26 0.42 1.61
C ARG A 12 8.51 1.87 2.02
N ALA A 13 9.02 2.70 1.11
CA ALA A 13 9.25 4.12 1.39
C ALA A 13 7.94 4.88 1.66
N ILE A 14 6.88 4.62 0.88
CA ILE A 14 5.55 5.20 1.12
C ILE A 14 5.00 4.74 2.47
N ARG A 15 5.09 3.44 2.78
CA ARG A 15 4.67 2.91 4.08
C ARG A 15 5.41 3.61 5.23
N ALA A 16 6.72 3.79 5.12
CA ALA A 16 7.52 4.47 6.13
C ALA A 16 7.04 5.92 6.35
N GLN A 17 6.71 6.64 5.26
CA GLN A 17 6.15 7.99 5.35
C GLN A 17 4.78 7.99 6.04
N CYS A 18 3.89 7.04 5.69
CA CYS A 18 2.58 6.92 6.35
C CYS A 18 2.71 6.67 7.85
N LEU A 19 3.61 5.75 8.25
CA LEU A 19 3.87 5.46 9.66
C LEU A 19 4.45 6.67 10.40
N ALA A 20 5.39 7.40 9.79
CA ALA A 20 5.95 8.62 10.37
C ALA A 20 4.89 9.72 10.56
N ALA A 21 3.98 9.85 9.60
CA ALA A 21 2.87 10.80 9.66
C ALA A 21 1.66 10.29 10.47
N LYS A 22 1.73 9.08 11.05
CA LYS A 22 0.63 8.42 11.77
C LYS A 22 -0.66 8.31 10.95
N VAL A 23 -0.55 8.19 9.63
CA VAL A 23 -1.70 7.98 8.74
C VAL A 23 -1.85 6.50 8.35
N PRO A 24 -3.09 6.00 8.22
CA PRO A 24 -3.35 4.65 7.76
C PRO A 24 -2.71 4.36 6.40
N PHE A 25 -2.04 3.22 6.29
CA PHE A 25 -1.46 2.72 5.05
C PHE A 25 -2.26 1.53 4.49
N PHE A 26 -2.75 1.68 3.26
CA PHE A 26 -3.46 0.64 2.52
C PHE A 26 -2.68 0.24 1.25
N PHE A 27 -2.45 -1.05 1.06
CA PHE A 27 -1.79 -1.60 -0.12
C PHE A 27 -2.71 -2.57 -0.84
N LYS A 28 -3.33 -2.09 -1.92
CA LYS A 28 -4.33 -2.86 -2.68
C LYS A 28 -3.72 -4.06 -3.40
N GLN A 29 -2.72 -3.83 -4.26
CA GLN A 29 -2.10 -4.85 -5.12
C GLN A 29 -0.87 -4.30 -5.86
N TRP A 30 -0.06 -5.21 -6.42
CA TRP A 30 1.03 -4.82 -7.30
C TRP A 30 0.58 -4.45 -8.72
N GLY A 31 1.11 -3.36 -9.26
CA GLY A 31 1.04 -3.04 -10.68
C GLY A 31 2.08 -3.81 -11.52
N GLY A 32 1.96 -3.74 -12.85
CA GLY A 32 2.92 -4.34 -13.78
C GLY A 32 2.42 -5.62 -14.45
N VAL A 33 3.33 -6.32 -15.13
CA VAL A 33 3.00 -7.46 -16.03
C VAL A 33 2.75 -8.76 -15.25
N PHE A 34 3.35 -8.91 -14.05
CA PHE A 34 3.23 -10.10 -13.20
C PHE A 34 2.15 -9.98 -12.12
N LYS A 35 0.96 -9.51 -12.50
CA LYS A 35 -0.18 -9.25 -11.57
C LYS A 35 -0.58 -10.47 -10.73
N SER A 36 -0.39 -11.67 -11.27
CA SER A 36 -0.78 -12.95 -10.64
C SER A 36 0.25 -13.50 -9.65
N LYS A 37 1.51 -13.05 -9.66
CA LYS A 37 2.58 -13.62 -8.81
C LYS A 37 2.83 -12.85 -7.52
N THR A 38 2.41 -11.59 -7.45
CA THR A 38 2.76 -10.70 -6.32
C THR A 38 1.56 -10.29 -5.47
N GLY A 39 0.32 -10.53 -5.95
CA GLY A 39 -0.90 -10.44 -5.14
C GLY A 39 -1.08 -9.12 -4.40
N ARG A 40 -1.52 -9.20 -3.13
CA ARG A 40 -1.79 -8.08 -2.21
C ARG A 40 -0.77 -7.96 -1.07
N THR A 41 0.27 -8.80 -1.09
CA THR A 41 1.21 -8.91 0.02
C THR A 41 2.43 -8.01 -0.20
N LEU A 42 2.82 -7.30 0.85
CA LEU A 42 4.08 -6.59 0.95
C LEU A 42 4.79 -7.13 2.19
N ASP A 43 6.00 -7.66 2.01
CA ASP A 43 6.78 -8.29 3.06
C ASP A 43 6.05 -9.47 3.75
N GLY A 44 5.33 -10.28 2.95
CA GLY A 44 4.60 -11.45 3.45
C GLY A 44 3.28 -11.14 4.18
N ARG A 45 2.86 -9.86 4.24
CA ARG A 45 1.65 -9.41 4.93
C ARG A 45 0.78 -8.53 4.05
N THR A 46 -0.54 -8.56 4.24
CA THR A 46 -1.46 -7.58 3.63
C THR A 46 -1.56 -6.33 4.50
N TRP A 47 -1.63 -5.17 3.86
CA TRP A 47 -1.69 -3.88 4.53
C TRP A 47 -3.04 -3.25 4.22
N ASP A 48 -4.01 -3.44 5.13
CA ASP A 48 -5.41 -3.08 4.91
C ASP A 48 -5.90 -2.01 5.91
N GLN A 49 -5.02 -1.08 6.31
CA GLN A 49 -5.39 -0.07 7.31
C GLN A 49 -6.41 0.91 6.72
N MET A 50 -7.44 1.21 7.51
CA MET A 50 -8.44 2.21 7.20
C MET A 50 -8.30 3.37 8.19
N PRO A 51 -8.65 4.61 7.82
CA PRO A 51 -8.88 5.64 8.82
C PRO A 51 -9.94 5.13 9.81
N GLY A 52 -9.76 5.47 11.09
CA GLY A 52 -10.85 5.31 12.04
C GLY A 52 -12.08 6.04 11.51
N VAL A 53 -13.28 5.58 11.85
CA VAL A 53 -14.49 6.36 11.63
C VAL A 53 -14.25 7.71 12.31
N VAL A 54 -13.98 8.74 11.51
CA VAL A 54 -14.04 10.10 11.99
C VAL A 54 -15.53 10.32 12.15
N GLU A 55 -16.02 10.21 13.38
CA GLU A 55 -17.30 10.81 13.75
C GLU A 55 -17.18 12.28 13.37
N ILE A 56 -17.66 12.64 12.18
CA ILE A 56 -17.83 14.03 11.79
C ILE A 56 -18.95 14.49 12.72
N GLY A 57 -18.56 15.09 13.85
CA GLY A 57 -19.48 15.62 14.85
C GLY A 57 -20.56 16.45 14.17
N GLY A 58 -21.81 16.24 14.62
CA GLY A 58 -23.03 16.82 14.07
C GLY A 58 -23.12 18.33 14.12
#